data_AF-A0A5N4B7E0-F1
#
_entry.id   AF-A0A5N4B7E0-F1
#
_cell.length_a   1.000
_cell.length_b   1.000
_cell.length_c   1.000
_cell.angle_alpha   90.00
_cell.angle_beta   90.00
_cell.angle_gamma   90.00
#
_symmetry.space_group_name_H-M   'P 1'
#
loop_
_entity.id
_entity.type
_entity.pdbx_description
1 polymer ?
#
loop_
_entity_poly.entity_id
_entity_poly.type
_entity_poly.pdbx_seq_one_letter_code
_entity_poly.pdbx_strand_id
1 'polypeptide(L)'
;MCRGSYLHENLRDEIRRAWEEEDAPFLDECAKETNVDPQIPKKMYKDLHFPNEESFHCYVWCLYNRQNALTPDGKDIEVEVLAMHPYVGLELAQRCVEEAKNETDICLKTYVATVCAIGHHA
;
A
#
# COMPACT_ATOMS: atom_id res chain seq x y z
N MET A 1 1.59 -26.51 23.86
CA MET A 1 1.34 -25.07 24.05
C MET A 1 1.95 -24.34 22.87
N CYS A 2 1.12 -23.90 21.91
CA CYS A 2 1.61 -23.30 20.66
C CYS A 2 1.86 -21.80 20.85
N ARG A 3 3.13 -21.37 20.79
CA ARG A 3 3.58 -19.95 20.72
C ARG A 3 3.38 -19.35 19.30
N GLY A 4 2.36 -19.78 18.58
CA GLY A 4 2.16 -19.39 17.17
C GLY A 4 1.44 -18.06 16.99
N SER A 5 0.49 -17.72 17.86
CA SER A 5 -0.38 -16.55 17.68
C SER A 5 0.31 -15.21 18.01
N TYR A 6 1.09 -15.17 19.09
CA TYR A 6 1.75 -13.94 19.55
C TYR A 6 2.83 -13.43 18.59
N LEU A 7 3.52 -14.32 17.86
CA LEU A 7 4.55 -13.91 16.91
C LEU A 7 3.94 -13.22 15.68
N HIS A 8 2.75 -13.65 15.27
CA HIS A 8 2.06 -13.15 14.08
C HIS A 8 1.37 -11.80 14.32
N GLU A 9 0.86 -11.56 15.53
CA GLU A 9 0.30 -10.24 15.90
C GLU A 9 1.38 -9.16 15.98
N ASN A 10 2.55 -9.48 16.56
CA ASN A 10 3.67 -8.54 16.63
C ASN A 10 4.19 -8.17 15.24
N LEU A 11 4.31 -9.14 14.32
CA LEU A 11 4.76 -8.87 12.95
C LEU A 11 3.79 -7.96 12.19
N ARG A 12 2.47 -8.16 12.33
CA ARG A 12 1.47 -7.29 11.70
C ARG A 12 1.52 -5.86 12.24
N ASP A 13 1.75 -5.70 13.54
CA ASP A 13 1.93 -4.38 14.15
C ASP A 13 3.22 -3.68 13.68
N GLU A 14 4.31 -4.43 13.49
CA GLU A 14 5.56 -3.90 12.94
C GLU A 14 5.40 -3.44 11.50
N ILE A 15 4.76 -4.25 10.64
CA ILE A 15 4.48 -3.90 9.24
C ILE A 15 3.62 -2.64 9.16
N ARG A 16 2.52 -2.61 9.91
CA ARG A 16 1.61 -1.46 9.97
C ARG A 16 2.32 -0.17 10.35
N ARG A 17 3.15 -0.22 11.40
CA ARG A 17 3.91 0.96 11.86
C ARG A 17 4.94 1.40 10.84
N ALA A 18 5.65 0.47 10.22
CA ALA A 18 6.66 0.80 9.22
C ALA A 18 6.04 1.50 8.00
N TRP A 19 4.88 1.03 7.53
CA TRP A 19 4.17 1.67 6.42
C TRP A 19 3.59 3.03 6.83
N GLU A 20 3.00 3.13 8.03
CA GLU A 20 2.50 4.41 8.56
C GLU A 20 3.63 5.45 8.69
N GLU A 21 4.82 5.05 9.14
CA GLU A 21 5.99 5.92 9.26
C GLU A 21 6.54 6.37 7.90
N GLU A 22 6.56 5.49 6.90
CA GLU A 22 7.01 5.79 5.55
C GLU A 22 6.03 6.73 4.81
N ASP A 23 4.74 6.51 5.00
CA ASP A 23 3.67 7.30 4.35
C ASP A 23 3.37 8.62 5.09
N ALA A 24 3.74 8.73 6.38
CA ALA A 24 3.44 9.88 7.25
C ALA A 24 3.68 11.26 6.62
N PRO A 25 4.78 11.51 5.87
CA PRO A 25 5.03 12.81 5.25
C PRO A 25 3.99 13.20 4.18
N PHE A 26 3.30 12.21 3.62
CA PHE A 26 2.45 12.38 2.43
C PHE A 26 0.95 12.26 2.74
N LEU A 27 0.57 11.76 3.93
CA LEU A 27 -0.83 11.45 4.25
C LEU A 27 -1.77 12.64 4.05
N ASP A 28 -1.41 13.81 4.57
CA ASP A 28 -2.24 15.02 4.54
C ASP A 28 -2.32 15.64 3.14
N GLU A 29 -1.23 15.60 2.37
CA GLU A 29 -1.23 16.16 1.01
C GLU A 29 -2.00 15.26 0.04
N CYS A 30 -1.79 13.95 0.11
CA CYS A 30 -2.53 12.99 -0.71
C CYS A 30 -4.01 12.98 -0.38
N ALA A 31 -4.37 13.17 0.90
CA ALA A 31 -5.78 13.28 1.29
C ALA A 31 -6.46 14.50 0.67
N LYS A 32 -5.77 15.65 0.64
CA LYS A 32 -6.28 16.87 0.02
C LYS A 32 -6.35 16.77 -1.50
N GLU A 33 -5.34 16.19 -2.14
CA GLU A 33 -5.26 16.07 -3.60
C GLU A 33 -6.39 15.19 -4.16
N THR A 34 -6.69 14.10 -3.46
CA THR A 34 -7.65 13.08 -3.91
C THR A 34 -9.04 13.27 -3.34
N ASN A 35 -9.20 14.24 -2.43
CA ASN A 35 -10.45 14.51 -1.71
C ASN A 35 -11.03 13.27 -0.99
N VAL A 36 -10.15 12.36 -0.55
CA VAL A 36 -10.54 11.24 0.32
C VAL A 36 -10.83 11.77 1.73
N ASP A 37 -11.79 11.17 2.42
CA ASP A 37 -12.07 11.51 3.81
C ASP A 37 -10.81 11.29 4.67
N PRO A 38 -10.29 12.31 5.37
CA PRO A 38 -9.09 12.19 6.21
C PRO A 38 -9.18 11.13 7.32
N GLN A 39 -10.37 10.61 7.62
CA GLN A 39 -10.56 9.49 8.55
C GLN A 39 -10.26 8.13 7.90
N ILE A 40 -10.34 8.01 6.57
CA ILE A 40 -10.09 6.75 5.86
C ILE A 40 -8.61 6.34 5.95
N PRO A 41 -7.62 7.19 5.63
CA PRO A 41 -6.21 6.84 5.81
C PRO A 41 -5.81 6.48 7.24
N LYS A 42 -6.46 7.09 8.24
CA LYS A 42 -6.23 6.75 9.66
C LYS A 42 -6.69 5.33 10.00
N LYS A 43 -7.77 4.88 9.38
CA LYS A 43 -8.29 3.50 9.53
C LYS A 43 -7.51 2.49 8.69
N MET A 44 -6.89 2.94 7.60
CA MET A 44 -6.04 2.10 6.75
C MET A 44 -4.94 1.43 7.56
N TYR A 45 -4.14 2.19 8.31
CA TYR A 45 -3.13 1.59 9.17
C TYR A 45 -3.79 0.91 10.36
N LYS A 46 -4.56 1.66 11.16
CA LYS A 46 -5.07 1.19 12.46
C LYS A 46 -5.88 -0.11 12.38
N ASP A 47 -6.79 -0.19 11.40
CA ASP A 47 -7.78 -1.25 11.28
C ASP A 47 -7.52 -2.16 10.07
N LEU A 48 -6.42 -1.94 9.32
CA LEU A 48 -6.15 -2.58 8.02
C LEU A 48 -7.36 -2.47 7.07
N HIS A 49 -8.00 -1.30 7.07
CA HIS A 49 -9.20 -1.06 6.30
C HIS A 49 -8.89 -0.36 4.97
N PHE A 50 -9.06 -1.09 3.88
CA PHE A 50 -8.83 -0.63 2.50
C PHE A 50 -10.18 -0.59 1.77
N PRO A 51 -10.91 0.54 1.78
CA PRO A 51 -12.19 0.65 1.08
C PRO A 51 -11.99 0.61 -0.44
N ASN A 52 -12.85 -0.13 -1.13
CA ASN A 52 -12.86 -0.23 -2.58
C ASN A 52 -13.63 0.97 -3.19
N GLU A 53 -13.09 2.17 -3.00
CA GLU A 53 -13.65 3.45 -3.45
C GLU A 53 -12.63 4.18 -4.32
N GLU A 54 -13.07 4.81 -5.41
CA GLU A 54 -12.20 5.47 -6.39
C GLU A 54 -11.26 6.51 -5.76
N SER A 55 -11.79 7.34 -4.84
CA SER A 55 -11.00 8.35 -4.13
C SER A 55 -9.89 7.73 -3.28
N PHE A 56 -10.14 6.56 -2.68
CA PHE A 56 -9.14 5.85 -1.91
C PHE A 56 -8.12 5.13 -2.81
N HIS A 57 -8.54 4.62 -3.98
CA HIS A 57 -7.60 4.06 -4.95
C HIS A 57 -6.58 5.13 -5.39
N CYS A 58 -7.07 6.33 -5.72
CA CYS A 58 -6.18 7.41 -6.11
C CYS A 58 -5.37 7.96 -4.94
N TYR A 59 -5.86 7.84 -3.70
CA TYR A 59 -5.07 8.13 -2.51
C TYR A 59 -3.83 7.23 -2.41
N VAL A 60 -3.99 5.92 -2.64
CA VAL A 60 -2.87 4.97 -2.67
C VAL A 60 -1.90 5.28 -3.82
N TRP A 61 -2.42 5.58 -5.01
CA TRP A 61 -1.58 6.05 -6.12
C TRP A 61 -0.75 7.27 -5.77
N CYS A 62 -1.34 8.24 -5.05
CA CYS A 62 -0.62 9.45 -4.65
C CYS A 62 0.58 9.09 -3.76
N LEU A 63 0.42 8.17 -2.80
CA LEU A 63 1.53 7.71 -1.95
C LEU A 63 2.66 7.10 -2.80
N TYR A 64 2.31 6.19 -3.72
CA TYR A 64 3.28 5.57 -4.65
C TYR A 64 4.01 6.62 -5.48
N ASN A 65 3.28 7.62 -5.98
CA ASN A 65 3.85 8.70 -6.77
C ASN A 65 4.86 9.53 -5.94
N ARG A 66 4.54 9.84 -4.67
CA ARG A 66 5.46 10.57 -3.78
C ARG A 66 6.70 9.78 -3.36
N GLN A 67 6.57 8.46 -3.33
CA GLN A 67 7.65 7.53 -3.05
C GLN A 67 8.49 7.17 -4.28
N ASN A 68 8.11 7.66 -5.46
CA ASN A 68 8.69 7.30 -6.75
C ASN A 68 8.57 5.80 -7.07
N ALA A 69 7.51 5.16 -6.57
CA ALA A 69 7.19 3.76 -6.82
C ALA A 69 6.43 3.54 -8.14
N LEU A 70 6.41 4.54 -9.03
CA LEU A 70 5.78 4.49 -10.34
C LEU A 70 6.83 4.62 -11.44
N THR A 71 6.51 4.08 -12.61
CA THR A 71 7.38 4.20 -13.79
C THR A 71 7.56 5.66 -14.19
N PRO A 72 8.63 6.03 -14.92
CA PRO A 72 8.85 7.41 -15.35
C PRO A 72 7.70 8.03 -16.15
N ASP A 73 6.89 7.21 -16.83
CA ASP A 73 5.69 7.65 -17.55
C ASP A 73 4.42 7.67 -16.69
N GLY A 74 4.51 7.22 -15.44
CA GLY A 74 3.44 7.19 -14.44
C GLY A 74 2.34 6.17 -14.73
N LYS A 75 2.58 5.19 -15.61
CA LYS A 75 1.56 4.24 -16.08
C LYS A 75 1.65 2.85 -15.47
N ASP A 76 2.75 2.55 -14.80
CA ASP A 76 2.93 1.29 -14.09
C ASP A 76 3.66 1.49 -12.76
N ILE A 77 3.77 0.40 -12.01
CA ILE A 77 4.49 0.33 -10.73
C ILE A 77 5.93 -0.09 -10.99
N GLU A 78 6.90 0.62 -10.40
CA GLU A 78 8.31 0.23 -10.43
C GLU A 78 8.55 -0.88 -9.40
N VAL A 79 8.64 -2.13 -9.87
CA VAL A 79 8.74 -3.34 -9.03
C VAL A 79 9.92 -3.25 -8.06
N GLU A 80 11.06 -2.77 -8.53
CA GLU A 80 12.28 -2.64 -7.74
C GLU A 80 12.13 -1.63 -6.61
N VAL A 81 11.40 -0.53 -6.85
CA VAL A 81 11.11 0.46 -5.81
C VAL A 81 10.11 -0.12 -4.83
N LEU A 82 9.03 -0.74 -5.31
CA LEU A 82 8.04 -1.41 -4.46
C LEU A 82 8.70 -2.46 -3.54
N ALA A 83 9.67 -3.21 -4.05
CA ALA A 83 10.42 -4.21 -3.30
C ALA A 83 11.28 -3.64 -2.16
N MET A 84 11.61 -2.33 -2.19
CA MET A 84 12.36 -1.65 -1.15
C MET A 84 11.50 -1.24 0.05
N HIS A 85 10.16 -1.22 -0.11
CA HIS A 85 9.26 -0.90 0.99
C HIS A 85 9.35 -1.94 2.11
N PRO A 86 9.17 -1.53 3.38
CA PRO A 86 9.29 -2.42 4.52
C PRO A 86 8.44 -3.68 4.37
N TYR A 87 9.07 -4.84 4.59
CA TYR A 87 8.43 -6.16 4.59
C TYR A 87 7.87 -6.64 3.24
N VAL A 88 8.05 -5.90 2.14
CA VAL A 88 7.58 -6.33 0.81
C VAL A 88 8.59 -7.32 0.18
N GLY A 89 9.78 -6.84 -0.19
CA GLY A 89 10.78 -7.65 -0.90
C GLY A 89 10.39 -8.00 -2.34
N LEU A 90 11.37 -8.50 -3.12
CA LEU A 90 11.23 -8.63 -4.57
C LEU A 90 10.15 -9.64 -4.99
N GLU A 91 10.07 -10.80 -4.32
CA GLU A 91 9.12 -11.85 -4.69
C GLU A 91 7.66 -11.37 -4.51
N LEU A 92 7.37 -10.70 -3.38
CA LEU A 92 6.02 -10.19 -3.12
C LEU A 92 5.69 -9.03 -4.05
N ALA A 93 6.62 -8.10 -4.26
CA ALA A 93 6.44 -6.99 -5.19
C ALA A 93 6.09 -7.47 -6.61
N GLN A 94 6.86 -8.42 -7.15
CA GLN A 94 6.59 -9.03 -8.46
C GLN A 94 5.21 -9.66 -8.52
N ARG A 95 4.84 -10.43 -7.49
CA ARG A 95 3.54 -11.10 -7.42
C ARG A 95 2.39 -10.10 -7.42
N CYS A 96 2.49 -9.04 -6.62
CA CYS A 96 1.41 -8.06 -6.48
C CYS A 96 1.29 -7.12 -7.69
N VAL A 97 2.39 -6.78 -8.36
CA VAL A 97 2.34 -6.06 -9.63
C VAL A 97 1.76 -6.94 -10.74
N GLU A 98 2.11 -8.23 -10.76
CA GLU A 98 1.55 -9.20 -11.72
C GLU A 98 0.04 -9.40 -11.52
N GLU A 99 -0.45 -9.38 -10.26
CA GLU A 99 -1.88 -9.45 -9.95
C GLU A 99 -2.64 -8.24 -10.51
N ALA A 100 -2.02 -7.06 -10.49
CA ALA A 100 -2.59 -5.81 -10.99
C ALA A 100 -2.35 -5.54 -12.49
N LYS A 101 -1.66 -6.45 -13.22
CA LYS A 101 -1.14 -6.17 -14.57
C LYS A 101 -2.19 -5.81 -15.62
N ASN A 102 -3.42 -6.33 -15.46
CA ASN A 102 -4.51 -6.12 -16.41
C ASN A 102 -5.29 -4.84 -16.11
N GLU A 103 -5.03 -4.19 -14.97
CA GLU A 103 -5.66 -2.93 -14.62
C GLU A 103 -5.06 -1.80 -15.46
N THR A 104 -5.91 -1.09 -16.19
CA THR A 104 -5.49 0.06 -17.02
C THR A 104 -5.53 1.37 -16.26
N ASP A 105 -6.35 1.44 -15.21
CA ASP A 105 -6.43 2.59 -14.32
C ASP A 105 -5.30 2.50 -13.28
N ILE A 106 -4.43 3.51 -13.23
CA ILE A 106 -3.26 3.50 -12.35
C ILE A 106 -3.64 3.62 -10.86
N CYS A 107 -4.75 4.29 -10.54
CA CYS A 107 -5.27 4.34 -9.17
C CYS A 107 -5.70 2.94 -8.73
N LEU A 108 -6.49 2.24 -9.54
CA LEU A 108 -6.91 0.89 -9.24
C LEU A 108 -5.73 -0.09 -9.22
N LYS A 109 -4.78 0.05 -10.15
CA LYS A 109 -3.58 -0.80 -10.21
C LYS A 109 -2.76 -0.73 -8.92
N THR A 110 -2.43 0.47 -8.45
CA THR A 110 -1.67 0.68 -7.20
C THR A 110 -2.45 0.20 -5.97
N TYR A 111 -3.78 0.38 -5.97
CA TYR A 111 -4.65 -0.18 -4.93
C TYR A 111 -4.61 -1.71 -4.89
N VAL A 112 -4.77 -2.38 -6.04
CA VAL A 112 -4.72 -3.86 -6.12
C VAL A 112 -3.38 -4.39 -5.63
N ALA A 113 -2.27 -3.79 -6.06
CA ALA A 113 -0.93 -4.18 -5.61
C ALA A 113 -0.77 -4.02 -4.08
N THR A 114 -1.28 -2.92 -3.52
CA THR A 114 -1.25 -2.66 -2.07
C THR A 114 -2.06 -3.70 -1.29
N VAL A 115 -3.30 -3.97 -1.71
CA VAL A 115 -4.16 -4.98 -1.07
C VAL A 115 -3.54 -6.38 -1.15
N CYS A 116 -2.91 -6.74 -2.26
CA CYS A 116 -2.15 -7.99 -2.38
C CYS A 116 -1.02 -8.08 -1.34
N ALA A 117 -0.21 -7.02 -1.19
CA ALA A 117 0.91 -7.01 -0.27
C ALA A 117 0.45 -7.19 1.19
N ILE A 118 -0.62 -6.49 1.59
CA ILE A 118 -1.19 -6.62 2.93
C ILE A 118 -1.82 -8.00 3.14
N GLY A 119 -2.54 -8.52 2.14
CA GLY A 119 -3.15 -9.85 2.19
C GLY A 119 -2.14 -10.97 2.37
N HIS A 120 -0.87 -10.76 1.98
CA HIS A 120 0.21 -11.71 2.24
C HIS A 120 0.69 -11.71 3.71
N HIS A 121 0.45 -10.63 4.44
CA HIS A 121 0.85 -10.45 5.83
C HIS A 121 -0.32 -10.62 6.83
N ALA A 122 -1.56 -10.67 6.35
CA ALA A 122 -2.78 -10.83 7.13
C ALA A 122 -3.02 -12.28 7.55
#